data_AF-A0AAW6V267-F1
#
_entry.id   AF-A0AAW6V267-F1
#
_cell.length_a   1.000
_cell.length_b   1.000
_cell.length_c   1.000
_cell.angle_alpha   90.00
_cell.angle_beta   90.00
_cell.angle_gamma   90.00
#
_symmetry.space_group_name_H-M   'P 1'
#
loop_
_entity.id
_entity.type
_entity.pdbx_description
1 polymer ?
#
loop_
_entity_poly.entity_id
_entity_poly.type
_entity_poly.pdbx_seq_one_letter_code
_entity_poly.pdbx_strand_id
1 'polypeptide(L)' 'MAHLDEVIVKVDDTIAEGVIAHMNELLIALSDDAQLSREERYTQQQRLRTAIAHHGRQHQEEQDARREQLTKGGAIL' A
#
# COMPACT_ATOMS: atom_id res chain seq x y z
N MET A 1 8.84 -13.42 -19.95
CA MET A 1 9.01 -12.06 -19.42
C MET A 1 10.17 -12.11 -18.44
N ALA A 2 10.89 -11.00 -18.22
CA ALA A 2 11.91 -11.03 -17.17
C ALA A 2 11.21 -11.07 -15.80
N HIS A 3 11.78 -11.77 -14.82
CA HIS A 3 11.21 -11.88 -13.46
C HIS A 3 10.86 -10.50 -12.86
N LEU A 4 11.70 -9.50 -13.14
CA LEU A 4 11.45 -8.11 -12.75
C LEU A 4 10.12 -7.56 -13.31
N ASP A 5 9.78 -7.84 -14.56
CA ASP A 5 8.55 -7.34 -15.18
C ASP A 5 7.32 -7.91 -14.49
N GLU A 6 7.36 -9.20 -14.15
CA GLU A 6 6.28 -9.88 -13.42
C GLU A 6 6.10 -9.28 -12.02
N VAL A 7 7.21 -8.98 -11.34
CA VAL A 7 7.20 -8.31 -10.04
C VAL A 7 6.64 -6.89 -10.15
N ILE A 8 7.00 -6.12 -11.18
CA ILE A 8 6.50 -4.76 -11.39
C ILE A 8 4.97 -4.79 -11.53
N VAL A 9 4.45 -5.65 -12.40
CA VAL A 9 2.99 -5.80 -12.61
C VAL A 9 2.31 -6.17 -11.29
N LYS A 10 2.85 -7.14 -10.56
CA LYS A 10 2.28 -7.55 -9.27
C LYS A 10 2.27 -6.41 -8.24
N VAL A 11 3.34 -5.61 -8.18
CA VAL A 11 3.41 -4.43 -7.30
C VAL A 11 2.36 -3.40 -7.70
N ASP A 12 2.20 -3.14 -8.99
CA ASP A 12 1.20 -2.20 -9.50
C ASP A 12 -0.23 -2.65 -9.16
N ASP A 13 -0.54 -3.92 -9.40
CA ASP A 13 -1.85 -4.50 -9.07
C ASP A 13 -2.13 -4.42 -7.56
N THR A 14 -1.15 -4.77 -6.72
CA THR A 14 -1.29 -4.73 -5.25
C THR A 14 -1.48 -3.29 -4.73
N ILE A 15 -0.81 -2.32 -5.35
CA ILE A 15 -1.02 -0.90 -5.02
C ILE A 15 -2.41 -0.44 -5.45
N ALA A 16 -2.87 -0.87 -6.63
CA ALA A 16 -4.21 -0.53 -7.15
C ALA A 16 -5.34 -1.12 -6.32
N GLU A 17 -5.15 -2.30 -5.72
CA GLU A 17 -6.09 -2.89 -4.76
C GLU A 17 -6.26 -2.05 -3.49
N GLY A 18 -5.24 -1.26 -3.12
CA GLY A 18 -5.28 -0.38 -1.93
C GLY A 18 -5.23 -1.12 -0.59
N VAL A 19 -5.12 -2.44 -0.56
CA VAL A 19 -5.14 -3.21 0.68
C VAL A 19 -3.75 -3.23 1.32
N ILE A 20 -3.58 -2.51 2.45
CA ILE A 20 -2.31 -2.43 3.20
C ILE A 20 -1.79 -3.82 3.61
N ALA A 21 -2.68 -4.76 3.95
CA ALA A 21 -2.28 -6.13 4.28
C ALA A 21 -1.56 -6.81 3.11
N HIS A 22 -2.12 -6.76 1.90
CA HIS A 22 -1.52 -7.35 0.70
C HIS A 22 -0.18 -6.66 0.35
N MET A 23 -0.11 -5.32 0.49
CA MET A 23 1.15 -4.59 0.28
C MET A 23 2.25 -5.03 1.26
N ASN A 24 1.92 -5.28 2.53
CA ASN A 24 2.86 -5.76 3.53
C ASN A 24 3.30 -7.21 3.29
N GLU A 25 2.37 -8.08 2.89
CA GLU A 25 2.68 -9.45 2.49
C GLU A 25 3.66 -9.46 1.30
N LEU A 26 3.43 -8.60 0.30
CA LEU A 26 4.31 -8.48 -0.86
C LEU A 26 5.69 -7.91 -0.49
N LEU A 27 5.77 -6.97 0.46
CA LEU A 27 7.05 -6.47 0.99
C LEU A 27 7.91 -7.60 1.60
N ILE A 28 7.28 -8.52 2.33
CA ILE A 28 7.96 -9.69 2.91
C ILE A 28 8.40 -10.63 1.79
N ALA A 29 7.50 -10.98 0.87
CA ALA A 29 7.83 -11.85 -0.26
C ALA A 29 9.00 -11.32 -1.10
N LEU A 30 9.03 -10.01 -1.38
CA LEU A 30 10.15 -9.38 -2.09
C LEU A 30 11.45 -9.42 -1.29
N SER A 31 11.38 -9.39 0.05
CA SER A 31 12.57 -9.47 0.90
C SER A 31 13.32 -10.78 0.73
N ASP A 32 12.61 -11.87 0.43
CA ASP A 32 13.18 -13.21 0.24
C ASP A 32 13.46 -13.56 -1.23
N ASP A 33 13.18 -12.65 -2.17
CA ASP A 33 13.30 -12.89 -3.60
C ASP A 33 14.75 -12.82 -4.09
N ALA A 34 15.40 -13.98 -4.17
CA ALA A 34 16.79 -14.13 -4.63
C ALA A 34 16.98 -13.93 -6.15
N GLN A 35 15.91 -13.86 -6.94
CA GLN A 35 15.99 -13.66 -8.39
C GLN A 35 16.12 -12.19 -8.77
N LEU A 36 15.72 -11.28 -7.88
CA LEU A 36 15.95 -9.84 -8.02
C LEU A 36 17.32 -9.44 -7.46
N SER A 37 17.97 -8.52 -8.15
CA SER A 37 19.09 -7.78 -7.57
C SER A 37 18.63 -6.96 -6.36
N ARG A 38 19.59 -6.60 -5.51
CA ARG A 38 19.33 -5.75 -4.34
C ARG A 38 18.67 -4.42 -4.70
N GLU A 39 19.07 -3.83 -5.83
CA GLU A 39 18.56 -2.53 -6.28
C GLU A 39 17.13 -2.62 -6.81
N GLU A 40 16.84 -3.65 -7.62
CA GLU A 40 15.49 -3.92 -8.11
C GLU A 40 14.53 -4.19 -6.95
N ARG A 41 14.93 -5.06 -6.02
CA ARG A 41 14.16 -5.36 -4.81
C ARG A 41 13.90 -4.09 -4.00
N TYR A 42 14.94 -3.30 -3.74
CA TYR A 42 14.80 -2.04 -2.98
C TYR A 42 13.84 -1.08 -3.67
N THR A 43 13.93 -0.94 -4.99
CA THR A 43 13.05 -0.07 -5.78
C THR A 43 11.60 -0.47 -5.62
N GLN A 44 11.29 -1.75 -5.82
CA GLN A 44 9.91 -2.24 -5.71
C GLN A 44 9.38 -2.16 -4.28
N GLN A 45 10.20 -2.47 -3.28
CA GLN A 45 9.84 -2.30 -1.87
C GLN A 45 9.57 -0.82 -1.51
N GLN A 46 10.36 0.11 -2.06
CA GLN A 46 10.16 1.52 -1.78
C GLN A 46 8.85 2.04 -2.36
N ARG A 47 8.43 1.55 -3.53
CA ARG A 47 7.12 1.87 -4.12
C ARG A 47 5.97 1.45 -3.19
N LEU A 48 6.01 0.21 -2.66
CA LEU A 48 5.03 -0.28 -1.70
C LEU A 48 5.01 0.54 -0.41
N ARG A 49 6.18 0.86 0.17
CA ARG A 49 6.27 1.69 1.38
C ARG A 49 5.67 3.08 1.19
N THR A 50 5.93 3.70 0.05
CA THR A 50 5.32 4.99 -0.31
C THR A 50 3.80 4.84 -0.40
N ALA A 51 3.29 3.85 -1.14
CA ALA A 51 1.86 3.62 -1.28
C ALA A 51 1.16 3.40 0.08
N ILE A 52 1.72 2.56 0.96
CA ILE A 52 1.23 2.35 2.32
C ILE A 52 1.17 3.66 3.12
N ALA A 53 2.22 4.48 3.06
CA ALA A 53 2.26 5.75 3.77
C ALA A 53 1.22 6.75 3.26
N HIS A 54 0.95 6.77 1.95
CA HIS A 54 -0.12 7.59 1.38
C HIS A 54 -1.51 7.06 1.79
N HIS A 55 -1.72 5.74 1.77
CA HIS A 55 -2.98 5.12 2.15
C HIS A 55 -3.33 5.33 3.63
N GLY A 56 -2.33 5.23 4.52
CA GLY A 56 -2.51 5.52 5.94
C GLY A 56 -2.93 6.96 6.22
N ARG A 57 -2.42 7.93 5.44
CA ARG A 57 -2.84 9.34 5.54
C ARG A 57 -4.27 9.56 5.04
N GLN A 58 -4.62 9.00 3.88
CA GLN A 58 -5.98 9.11 3.34
C GLN A 58 -7.04 8.51 4.27
N HIS A 59 -6.80 7.31 4.82
CA HIS A 59 -7.75 6.71 5.77
C HIS A 59 -7.89 7.49 7.08
N GLN A 60 -6.84 8.17 7.54
CA GLN A 60 -6.92 9.04 8.71
C GLN A 60 -7.76 10.28 8.39
N GLU A 61 -7.48 10.94 7.26
CA GLU A 61 -8.23 12.11 6.78
C GLU A 61 -9.71 11.80 6.53
N GLU A 62 -10.04 10.67 5.90
CA GLU A 62 -11.42 10.23 5.68
C GLU A 62 -12.15 9.89 6.98
N GLN A 63 -11.48 9.25 7.94
CA GLN A 63 -12.06 8.96 9.24
C GLN A 63 -12.29 10.24 10.06
N ASP A 64 -11.37 11.19 10.01
CA ASP A 64 -11.51 12.47 10.69
C ASP A 64 -12.60 13.33 10.04
N ALA A 65 -12.68 13.37 8.70
CA ALA A 65 -13.77 14.02 7.98
C ALA A 65 -15.14 13.38 8.30
N ARG A 66 -15.20 12.04 8.38
CA ARG A 66 -16.41 11.31 8.76
C ARG A 66 -16.79 11.57 10.23
N ARG A 67 -15.82 11.61 11.14
CA ARG A 67 -16.03 11.97 12.55
C ARG A 67 -16.55 13.41 12.68
N GLU A 68 -15.97 14.36 11.95
CA GLU A 68 -16.45 15.74 11.92
C GLU A 68 -17.88 15.87 11.37
N GLN A 69 -18.24 15.08 10.35
CA GLN A 69 -19.63 15.06 9.85
C GLN A 69 -20.60 14.51 10.90
N LEU A 70 -20.24 13.45 11.62
CA LEU A 70 -21.07 12.87 12.68
C LEU A 70 -21.22 13.80 13.90
N THR A 71 -20.19 14.59 14.23
CA THR A 71 -20.26 15.56 15.34
C THR A 71 -20.99 16.85 14.96
N LYS A 72 -21.03 17.23 13.67
CA LYS A 72 -21.83 18.36 13.17
C LYS A 72 -23.32 18.01 12.97
N GLY A 73 -23.66 16.73 12.82
CA GLY A 73 -25.02 16.23 12.55
C GLY A 73 -25.91 15.93 13.76
N GLY A 74 -25.48 16.27 14.98
CA GLY A 74 -26.24 16.20 16.25
C GLY A 74 -27.59 15.47 16.26
N ALA A 75 -27.57 14.14 16.38
CA ALA A 75 -28.62 13.34 17.02
C ALA A 75 -28.10 11.91 17.21
N ILE A 76 -27.56 11.63 18.40
CA ILE A 76 -27.57 10.28 18.92
C ILE A 76 -29.00 10.06 19.43
N LEU A 77 -29.79 9.25 18.73
CA LEU A 77 -31.00 8.62 19.26
C LEU A 77 -30.66 7.20 19.70
#